data_AF-X0KK25-F1
#
_entry.id   AF-X0KK25-F1
#
_cell.length_a   1.000
_cell.length_b   1.000
_cell.length_c   1.000
_cell.angle_alpha   90.00
_cell.angle_beta   90.00
_cell.angle_gamma   90.00
#
_symmetry.space_group_name_H-M   'P 1'
#
loop_
_entity.id
_entity.type
_entity.pdbx_description
1 polymer ?
#
loop_
_entity_poly.entity_id
_entity_poly.type
_entity_poly.pdbx_seq_one_letter_code
_entity_poly.pdbx_strand_id
1 'polypeptide(L)'
;MEACSDCKSRSECAGQFEEDEAQSLGQRYHPQQAHPNISSFLDRIEPCTAAEFWKRCQEFGLTELRTSSLQEEQERELSPETEHERQVERPLPAEPEIHHLHEDARSFVLNGVFSQSSSAFKPAFMALEHTLAAKNFDVSEFRNHVWATQDFASTVKGSFGLNNYADLFQRSV
;
A
#
# COMPACT_ATOMS: atom_id res chain seq x y z
N MET A 1 40.63 33.80 -49.48
CA MET A 1 40.50 32.76 -48.44
C MET A 1 40.91 33.43 -47.15
N GLU A 2 39.96 34.05 -46.45
CA GLU A 2 40.18 34.65 -45.15
C GLU A 2 39.09 34.09 -44.24
N ALA A 3 39.56 33.36 -43.24
CA ALA A 3 38.76 32.46 -42.43
C ALA A 3 37.89 33.24 -41.44
N CYS A 4 36.73 32.64 -41.12
CA CYS A 4 35.80 33.03 -40.06
C CYS A 4 36.52 33.59 -38.83
N SER A 5 36.34 34.89 -38.57
CA SER A 5 36.61 35.50 -37.28
C SER A 5 35.30 35.53 -36.48
N ASP A 6 34.96 34.40 -35.85
CA ASP A 6 34.03 34.41 -34.72
C ASP A 6 34.31 33.19 -33.82
N CYS A 7 35.40 33.25 -33.07
CA CYS A 7 35.74 32.25 -32.06
C CYS A 7 35.42 32.80 -30.68
N LYS A 8 34.16 32.69 -30.26
CA LYS A 8 33.77 32.88 -28.85
C LYS A 8 34.61 31.97 -27.97
N SER A 9 35.15 32.52 -26.87
CA SER A 9 35.96 31.76 -25.92
C SER A 9 35.13 30.67 -25.25
N ARG A 10 35.78 29.59 -24.79
CA ARG A 10 35.08 28.47 -24.11
C ARG A 10 34.32 28.95 -22.87
N SER A 11 34.82 29.98 -22.19
CA SER A 11 34.14 30.64 -21.07
C SER A 11 32.89 31.42 -21.51
N GLU A 12 32.94 32.12 -22.64
CA GLU A 12 31.76 32.81 -23.18
C GLU A 12 30.71 31.85 -23.71
N CYS A 13 31.11 30.67 -24.21
CA CYS A 13 30.19 29.59 -24.50
C CYS A 13 29.62 28.98 -23.22
N ALA A 14 30.43 28.78 -22.17
CA ALA A 14 29.97 28.22 -20.90
C ALA A 14 28.93 29.11 -20.21
N GLY A 15 29.11 30.44 -20.24
CA GLY A 15 28.12 31.38 -19.71
C GLY A 15 26.78 31.37 -20.44
N GLN A 16 26.67 30.78 -21.64
CA GLN A 16 25.39 30.59 -22.32
C GLN A 16 24.61 29.36 -21.81
N PHE A 17 25.25 28.50 -21.00
CA PHE A 17 24.65 27.30 -20.40
C PHE A 17 24.53 27.40 -18.87
N GLU A 18 24.83 28.56 -18.26
CA GLU A 18 24.56 28.79 -16.85
C GLU A 18 23.04 28.89 -16.63
N GLU A 19 22.48 27.88 -15.99
CA GLU A 19 21.12 27.90 -15.45
C GLU A 19 21.18 28.36 -13.99
N ASP A 20 20.12 29.01 -13.51
CA ASP A 20 20.03 29.42 -12.11
C ASP A 20 20.12 28.18 -11.19
N GLU A 21 21.13 28.14 -10.31
CA GLU A 21 21.41 26.99 -9.43
C GLU A 21 20.23 26.60 -8.53
N ALA A 22 19.33 27.54 -8.24
CA ALA A 22 18.12 27.29 -7.47
C ALA A 22 16.96 28.22 -7.89
N GLN A 23 15.79 27.64 -8.09
CA GLN A 23 14.55 28.41 -8.22
C GLN A 23 14.22 29.12 -6.90
N SER A 24 13.78 30.38 -6.98
CA SER A 24 13.32 31.13 -5.82
C SER A 24 12.08 30.50 -5.17
N LEU A 25 11.87 30.76 -3.86
CA LEU A 25 10.66 30.31 -3.15
C LEU A 25 9.37 30.83 -3.79
N GLY A 26 9.39 32.05 -4.34
CA GLY A 26 8.26 32.59 -5.10
C GLY A 26 7.95 31.74 -6.33
N GLN A 27 8.97 31.36 -7.11
CA GLN A 27 8.77 30.50 -8.27
C GLN A 27 8.23 29.10 -7.89
N ARG A 28 8.63 28.55 -6.74
CA ARG A 28 8.16 27.21 -6.28
C ARG A 28 6.77 27.23 -5.64
N TYR A 29 6.46 28.26 -4.86
CA TYR A 29 5.30 28.26 -3.96
C TYR A 29 4.27 29.35 -4.28
N HIS A 30 4.54 30.27 -5.22
CA HIS A 30 3.56 31.26 -5.64
C HIS A 30 2.55 30.60 -6.60
N PRO A 31 1.24 30.56 -6.26
CA PRO A 31 0.26 29.75 -6.99
C PRO A 31 -0.02 30.14 -8.46
N GLN A 32 0.71 31.11 -9.02
CA GLN A 32 0.34 31.79 -10.28
C GLN A 32 1.50 32.00 -11.26
N GLN A 33 2.75 31.60 -10.95
CA GLN A 33 3.92 31.98 -11.79
C GLN A 33 4.74 30.83 -12.38
N ALA A 34 4.41 29.57 -12.10
CA ALA A 34 5.21 28.41 -12.54
C ALA A 34 4.61 27.65 -13.74
N HIS A 35 4.05 28.37 -14.71
CA HIS A 35 3.49 27.76 -15.92
C HIS A 35 4.21 28.33 -17.13
N PRO A 36 5.18 27.60 -17.75
CA PRO A 36 5.60 27.96 -19.09
C PRO A 36 4.35 27.95 -19.98
N ASN A 37 4.04 29.10 -20.54
CA ASN A 37 2.88 29.26 -21.38
C ASN A 37 3.09 28.38 -22.63
N ILE A 38 2.16 27.45 -22.86
CA ILE A 38 2.14 26.55 -24.01
C ILE A 38 2.27 27.33 -25.33
N SER A 39 1.86 28.60 -25.35
CA SER A 39 2.02 29.52 -26.48
C SER A 39 3.46 29.54 -27.02
N SER A 40 4.47 29.55 -26.15
CA SER A 40 5.88 29.60 -26.56
C SER A 40 6.35 28.34 -27.31
N PHE A 41 5.72 27.19 -27.08
CA PHE A 41 5.98 25.96 -27.83
C PHE A 41 5.25 25.96 -29.18
N LEU A 42 4.05 26.53 -29.23
CA LEU A 42 3.25 26.63 -30.45
C LEU A 42 3.90 27.54 -31.50
N ASP A 43 4.60 28.60 -31.07
CA ASP A 43 5.29 29.54 -31.97
C ASP A 43 6.43 28.88 -32.77
N ARG A 44 6.90 27.69 -32.36
CA ARG A 44 7.97 26.93 -33.02
C ARG A 44 7.46 25.86 -33.99
N ILE A 45 6.14 25.71 -34.14
CA ILE A 45 5.50 24.64 -34.91
C ILE A 45 4.70 25.27 -36.07
N GLU A 46 4.64 24.57 -37.21
CA GLU A 46 3.79 24.95 -38.34
C GLU A 46 2.32 25.17 -37.90
N PRO A 47 1.64 26.24 -38.38
CA PRO A 47 0.37 26.69 -37.80
C PRO A 47 -0.75 25.66 -37.79
N CYS A 48 -0.82 24.79 -38.80
CA CYS A 48 -1.81 23.72 -38.88
C CYS A 48 -1.62 22.67 -37.78
N THR A 49 -0.38 22.26 -37.54
CA THR A 49 0.00 21.29 -36.51
C THR A 49 -0.13 21.91 -35.10
N ALA A 50 0.19 23.20 -34.96
CA ALA A 50 0.02 23.93 -33.71
C ALA A 50 -1.47 23.96 -33.27
N ALA A 51 -2.39 24.18 -34.23
CA ALA A 51 -3.83 24.19 -33.95
C ALA A 51 -4.36 22.82 -33.51
N GLU A 52 -3.93 21.74 -34.17
CA GLU A 52 -4.33 20.37 -33.76
C GLU A 52 -3.76 19.99 -32.39
N PHE A 53 -2.49 20.32 -32.14
CA PHE A 53 -1.85 20.09 -30.84
C PHE A 53 -2.58 20.84 -29.72
N TRP A 54 -2.88 22.13 -29.93
CA TRP A 54 -3.61 22.94 -28.96
C TRP A 54 -5.00 22.39 -28.66
N LYS A 55 -5.72 21.94 -29.69
CA LYS A 55 -7.03 21.29 -29.52
C LYS A 55 -6.92 20.06 -28.63
N ARG A 56 -5.92 19.20 -28.85
CA ARG A 56 -5.69 18.03 -27.99
C ARG A 56 -5.33 18.44 -26.56
N CYS A 57 -4.47 19.43 -26.36
CA CYS A 57 -4.16 19.94 -25.02
C CYS A 57 -5.43 20.39 -24.28
N GLN A 58 -6.34 21.10 -24.95
CA GLN A 58 -7.63 21.50 -24.36
C GLN A 58 -8.52 20.31 -24.01
N GLU A 59 -8.61 19.30 -24.88
CA GLU A 59 -9.38 18.07 -24.61
C GLU A 59 -8.87 17.33 -23.37
N PHE A 60 -7.57 17.38 -23.10
CA PHE A 60 -6.95 16.78 -21.91
C PHE A 60 -6.87 17.72 -20.70
N GLY A 61 -7.43 18.93 -20.78
CA GLY A 61 -7.38 19.92 -19.69
C GLY A 61 -5.98 20.45 -19.40
N LEU A 62 -5.05 20.30 -20.34
CA LEU A 62 -3.65 20.74 -20.25
C LEU A 62 -3.53 22.20 -20.71
N THR A 63 -4.21 23.12 -20.03
CA THR A 63 -4.10 24.57 -20.31
C THR A 63 -2.82 25.19 -19.75
N GLU A 64 -2.19 24.51 -18.79
CA GLU A 64 -0.93 24.90 -18.15
C GLU A 64 -0.04 23.66 -18.05
N LEU A 65 1.15 23.71 -18.68
CA LEU A 65 2.13 22.64 -18.53
C LEU A 65 2.86 22.83 -17.20
N ARG A 66 2.66 21.89 -16.27
CA ARG A 66 3.50 21.79 -15.09
C ARG A 66 4.84 21.18 -15.50
N THR A 67 5.93 21.91 -15.34
CA THR A 67 7.29 21.37 -15.50
C THR A 67 7.61 20.52 -14.28
N SER A 68 7.28 19.23 -14.31
CA SER A 68 7.55 18.33 -13.18
C SER A 68 8.80 17.44 -13.36
N SER A 69 9.46 17.46 -14.53
CA SER A 69 10.45 16.43 -14.87
C SER A 69 11.85 16.61 -14.27
N LEU A 70 12.16 17.75 -13.65
CA LEU A 70 13.45 17.98 -12.95
C LEU A 70 13.30 18.07 -11.43
N GLN A 71 12.07 17.98 -10.91
CA GLN A 71 11.79 18.16 -9.48
C GLN A 71 11.67 16.83 -8.72
N GLU A 72 11.28 15.74 -9.38
CA GLU A 72 11.05 14.46 -8.67
C GLU A 72 12.34 13.88 -8.04
N GLU A 73 13.45 13.89 -8.78
CA GLU A 73 14.74 13.43 -8.25
C GLU A 73 15.34 14.40 -7.21
N GLN A 74 15.11 15.71 -7.36
CA GLN A 74 15.53 16.72 -6.37
C GLN A 74 14.67 16.70 -5.10
N GLU A 75 13.38 16.40 -5.21
CA GLU A 75 12.48 16.17 -4.08
C GLU A 75 12.86 14.89 -3.35
N ARG A 76 13.40 13.88 -4.05
CA ARG A 76 13.88 12.64 -3.44
C ARG A 76 15.16 12.85 -2.59
N GLU A 77 16.03 13.77 -2.98
CA GLU A 77 17.22 14.15 -2.17
C GLU A 77 16.87 14.97 -0.93
N LEU A 78 15.75 15.73 -0.98
CA LEU A 78 15.28 16.59 0.11
C LEU A 78 14.20 15.96 0.98
N SER A 79 13.61 14.85 0.54
CA SER A 79 12.60 14.11 1.31
C SER A 79 13.27 13.54 2.55
N PRO A 80 12.92 14.02 3.76
CA PRO A 80 13.42 13.40 4.97
C PRO A 80 12.95 11.94 4.96
N GLU A 81 13.87 10.99 5.05
CA GLU A 81 13.54 9.61 5.41
C GLU A 81 12.87 9.68 6.78
N THR A 82 11.54 9.75 6.78
CA THR A 82 10.77 9.79 8.02
C THR A 82 10.62 8.35 8.49
N GLU A 83 11.65 7.85 9.18
CA GLU A 83 11.57 6.59 9.90
C GLU A 83 10.48 6.71 10.96
N HIS A 84 9.28 6.21 10.65
CA HIS A 84 8.23 6.06 11.63
C HIS A 84 8.51 4.79 12.43
N GLU A 85 9.11 4.93 13.61
CA GLU A 85 9.06 3.85 14.61
C GLU A 85 7.60 3.61 14.98
N ARG A 86 7.02 2.54 14.42
CA ARG A 86 5.68 2.11 14.80
C ARG A 86 5.73 1.65 16.25
N GLN A 87 5.24 2.48 17.17
CA GLN A 87 4.92 2.04 18.52
C GLN A 87 3.78 1.02 18.43
N VAL A 88 4.14 -0.26 18.39
CA VAL A 88 3.17 -1.35 18.37
C VAL A 88 2.65 -1.53 19.78
N GLU A 89 1.56 -0.85 20.12
CA GLU A 89 0.77 -1.25 21.28
C GLU A 89 0.25 -2.67 21.03
N ARG A 90 0.77 -3.63 21.80
CA ARG A 90 0.34 -5.02 21.70
C ARG A 90 -0.96 -5.18 22.49
N PRO A 91 -1.98 -5.86 21.95
CA PRO A 91 -3.13 -6.27 22.73
C PRO A 91 -2.67 -7.02 23.99
N LEU A 92 -3.50 -6.97 25.03
CA LEU A 92 -3.26 -7.77 26.23
C LEU A 92 -3.11 -9.25 25.82
N PRO A 93 -2.06 -9.94 26.29
CA PRO A 93 -1.87 -11.36 25.98
C PRO A 93 -3.02 -12.17 26.57
N ALA A 94 -3.58 -13.09 25.79
CA ALA A 94 -4.57 -14.04 26.28
C ALA A 94 -3.89 -15.12 27.13
N GLU A 95 -4.59 -15.61 28.15
CA GLU A 95 -4.14 -16.77 28.91
C GLU A 95 -4.33 -18.04 28.07
N PRO A 96 -3.28 -18.86 27.87
CA PRO A 96 -3.41 -20.10 27.13
C PRO A 96 -4.26 -21.11 27.91
N GLU A 97 -5.11 -21.84 27.19
CA GLU A 97 -5.82 -23.00 27.74
C GLU A 97 -4.86 -24.19 27.90
N ILE A 98 -5.13 -25.05 28.88
CA ILE A 98 -4.32 -26.26 29.09
C ILE A 98 -4.66 -27.27 27.99
N HIS A 99 -3.68 -27.59 27.14
CA HIS A 99 -3.85 -28.60 26.12
C HIS A 99 -4.18 -29.98 26.70
N HIS A 100 -5.13 -30.66 26.08
CA HIS A 100 -5.58 -31.98 26.46
C HIS A 100 -5.86 -32.85 25.23
N LEU A 101 -5.14 -33.97 25.13
CA LEU A 101 -5.40 -34.97 24.10
C LEU A 101 -6.57 -35.87 24.50
N HIS A 102 -7.70 -35.74 23.81
CA HIS A 102 -8.88 -36.57 24.01
C HIS A 102 -8.62 -38.05 23.64
N GLU A 103 -9.19 -38.98 24.40
CA GLU A 103 -8.96 -40.42 24.21
C GLU A 103 -9.43 -40.91 22.83
N ASP A 104 -10.59 -40.46 22.35
CA ASP A 104 -11.04 -40.78 20.98
C ASP A 104 -10.09 -40.25 19.89
N ALA A 105 -9.38 -39.13 20.12
CA ALA A 105 -8.37 -38.67 19.18
C ALA A 105 -7.15 -39.61 19.17
N ARG A 106 -6.73 -40.09 20.35
CA ARG A 106 -5.69 -41.13 20.47
C ARG A 106 -6.13 -42.42 19.79
N SER A 107 -7.34 -42.88 20.03
CA SER A 107 -7.91 -44.10 19.44
C SER A 107 -8.01 -43.99 17.92
N PHE A 108 -8.43 -42.84 17.39
CA PHE A 108 -8.44 -42.60 15.95
C PHE A 108 -7.04 -42.73 15.34
N VAL A 109 -6.03 -42.12 15.96
CA VAL A 109 -4.64 -42.22 15.47
C VAL A 109 -4.11 -43.66 15.51
N LEU A 110 -4.44 -44.41 16.56
CA LEU A 110 -3.96 -45.79 16.74
C LEU A 110 -4.70 -46.81 15.88
N ASN A 111 -6.02 -46.67 15.74
CA ASN A 111 -6.90 -47.69 15.16
C ASN A 111 -7.47 -47.30 13.80
N GLY A 112 -7.33 -46.03 13.39
CA GLY A 112 -7.88 -45.49 12.14
C GLY A 112 -9.40 -45.30 12.15
N VAL A 113 -10.08 -45.51 13.27
CA VAL A 113 -11.54 -45.41 13.37
C VAL A 113 -11.94 -44.00 13.78
N PHE A 114 -12.49 -43.25 12.83
CA PHE A 114 -13.03 -41.91 13.06
C PHE A 114 -14.52 -41.98 13.42
N SER A 115 -14.93 -41.25 14.46
CA SER A 115 -16.32 -41.14 14.87
C SER A 115 -16.77 -39.68 14.88
N GLN A 116 -17.75 -39.35 14.02
CA GLN A 116 -18.36 -38.02 13.96
C GLN A 116 -19.20 -37.68 15.20
N SER A 117 -19.62 -38.69 15.96
CA SER A 117 -20.38 -38.49 17.20
C SER A 117 -19.48 -38.24 18.42
N SER A 118 -18.16 -38.33 18.27
CA SER A 118 -17.21 -38.07 19.35
C SER A 118 -17.11 -36.57 19.63
N SER A 119 -17.11 -36.20 20.91
CA SER A 119 -16.81 -34.83 21.36
C SER A 119 -15.34 -34.43 21.18
N ALA A 120 -14.46 -35.36 20.78
CA ALA A 120 -13.07 -35.06 20.50
C ALA A 120 -12.87 -34.21 19.24
N PHE A 121 -13.86 -34.18 18.37
CA PHE A 121 -13.79 -33.53 17.07
C PHE A 121 -14.97 -32.59 16.85
N LYS A 122 -14.74 -31.54 16.07
CA LYS A 122 -15.75 -30.59 15.62
C LYS A 122 -15.47 -30.24 14.15
N PRO A 123 -16.47 -29.91 13.32
CA PRO A 123 -16.21 -29.40 11.99
C PRO A 123 -15.23 -28.22 12.03
N ALA A 124 -14.24 -28.22 11.15
CA ALA A 124 -13.08 -27.32 11.27
C ALA A 124 -13.48 -25.82 11.27
N PHE A 125 -14.47 -25.43 10.47
CA PHE A 125 -14.95 -24.05 10.42
C PHE A 125 -15.72 -23.63 11.68
N MET A 126 -16.33 -24.59 12.39
CA MET A 126 -16.98 -24.30 13.68
C MET A 126 -15.96 -23.99 14.78
N ALA A 127 -14.66 -24.25 14.59
CA ALA A 127 -13.62 -23.75 15.50
C ALA A 127 -13.53 -22.22 15.52
N LEU A 128 -14.11 -21.54 14.51
CA LEU A 128 -14.16 -20.08 14.41
C LEU A 128 -15.43 -19.47 15.02
N GLU A 129 -16.35 -20.26 15.57
CA GLU A 129 -17.66 -19.80 16.07
C GLU A 129 -17.55 -18.70 17.14
N HIS A 130 -16.42 -18.64 17.84
CA HIS A 130 -16.14 -17.71 18.92
C HIS A 130 -15.09 -16.65 18.58
N THR A 131 -14.73 -16.50 17.30
CA THR A 131 -13.79 -15.49 16.81
C THR A 131 -14.51 -14.34 16.12
N LEU A 132 -13.81 -13.22 15.89
CA LEU A 132 -14.35 -12.10 15.11
C LEU A 132 -14.75 -12.50 13.69
N ALA A 133 -14.19 -13.61 13.16
CA ALA A 133 -14.56 -14.13 11.85
C ALA A 133 -16.05 -14.49 11.77
N ALA A 134 -16.61 -15.11 12.82
CA ALA A 134 -18.03 -15.47 12.89
C ALA A 134 -18.98 -14.27 12.93
N LYS A 135 -18.48 -13.04 13.16
CA LYS A 135 -19.27 -11.81 13.01
C LYS A 135 -19.50 -11.44 11.54
N ASN A 136 -18.57 -11.83 10.67
CA ASN A 136 -18.56 -11.42 9.26
C ASN A 136 -19.21 -12.45 8.33
N PHE A 137 -19.29 -13.71 8.75
CA PHE A 137 -19.94 -14.78 7.98
C PHE A 137 -20.49 -15.87 8.90
N ASP A 138 -21.52 -16.57 8.43
CA ASP A 138 -22.11 -17.70 9.13
C ASP A 138 -21.23 -18.95 8.97
N VAL A 139 -20.55 -19.34 10.05
CA VAL A 139 -19.68 -20.52 10.09
C VAL A 139 -20.44 -21.83 9.85
N SER A 140 -21.76 -21.85 10.02
CA SER A 140 -22.60 -23.04 9.82
C SER A 140 -22.89 -23.35 8.35
N GLU A 141 -22.67 -22.39 7.44
CA GLU A 141 -22.83 -22.59 5.99
C GLU A 141 -21.72 -23.45 5.37
N PHE A 142 -20.57 -23.56 6.04
CA PHE A 142 -19.45 -24.35 5.55
C PHE A 142 -19.74 -25.84 5.65
N ARG A 143 -19.26 -26.59 4.64
CA ARG A 143 -19.49 -28.04 4.62
C ARG A 143 -18.62 -28.77 5.66
N ASN A 144 -19.21 -29.74 6.35
CA ASN A 144 -18.56 -30.53 7.42
C ASN A 144 -17.67 -31.68 6.90
N HIS A 145 -16.86 -31.44 5.87
CA HIS A 145 -15.93 -32.44 5.31
C HIS A 145 -14.55 -32.43 5.98
N VAL A 146 -14.21 -31.33 6.65
CA VAL A 146 -12.93 -31.16 7.35
C VAL A 146 -13.23 -31.04 8.84
N TRP A 147 -12.46 -31.74 9.65
CA TRP A 147 -12.65 -31.83 11.10
C TRP A 147 -11.38 -31.36 11.82
N ALA A 148 -11.59 -30.68 12.95
CA ALA A 148 -10.54 -30.27 13.86
C ALA A 148 -10.74 -30.98 15.20
N THR A 149 -9.65 -31.13 15.96
CA THR A 149 -9.74 -31.60 17.35
C THR A 149 -10.35 -30.51 18.24
N GLN A 150 -11.01 -30.91 19.32
CA GLN A 150 -11.52 -29.97 20.31
C GLN A 150 -10.39 -29.15 20.94
N ASP A 151 -9.22 -29.76 21.14
CA ASP A 151 -8.00 -29.12 21.66
C ASP A 151 -7.50 -27.99 20.73
N PHE A 152 -7.60 -28.17 19.41
CA PHE A 152 -7.29 -27.12 18.44
C PHE A 152 -8.31 -25.97 18.49
N ALA A 153 -9.58 -26.27 18.75
CA ALA A 153 -10.64 -25.26 18.82
C ALA A 153 -10.63 -24.45 20.14
N SER A 154 -9.88 -24.88 21.16
CA SER A 154 -9.90 -24.28 22.50
C SER A 154 -8.47 -23.97 22.98
N THR A 155 -7.89 -22.89 22.45
CA THR A 155 -6.48 -22.53 22.67
C THR A 155 -6.26 -21.50 23.78
N VAL A 156 -7.29 -20.74 24.15
CA VAL A 156 -7.24 -19.68 25.15
C VAL A 156 -8.37 -19.82 26.17
N LYS A 157 -8.09 -19.44 27.41
CA LYS A 157 -9.08 -19.46 28.49
C LYS A 157 -10.09 -18.32 28.31
N GLY A 158 -11.36 -18.60 28.59
CA GLY A 158 -12.37 -17.55 28.65
C GLY A 158 -13.79 -18.03 28.42
N SER A 159 -14.74 -17.10 28.61
CA SER A 159 -16.11 -17.24 28.11
C SER A 159 -16.26 -16.35 26.89
N PHE A 160 -16.47 -16.98 25.74
CA PHE A 160 -16.57 -16.31 24.45
C PHE A 160 -18.04 -16.25 24.00
N GLY A 161 -18.43 -15.14 23.38
CA GLY A 161 -19.83 -14.83 23.06
C GLY A 161 -19.97 -13.47 22.39
N LEU A 162 -21.16 -12.85 22.45
CA LEU A 162 -21.50 -11.65 21.66
C LEU A 162 -20.52 -10.48 21.80
N ASN A 163 -19.88 -10.33 22.97
CA ASN A 163 -18.98 -9.20 23.27
C ASN A 163 -17.53 -9.59 23.53
N ASN A 164 -17.20 -10.90 23.53
CA ASN A 164 -15.86 -11.40 23.83
C ASN A 164 -15.48 -12.46 22.80
N TYR A 165 -14.37 -12.24 22.09
CA TYR A 165 -13.90 -13.13 21.04
C TYR A 165 -12.58 -13.78 21.41
N ALA A 166 -12.41 -15.03 21.02
CA ALA A 166 -11.21 -15.81 21.31
C ALA A 166 -9.97 -15.26 20.59
N ASP A 167 -10.13 -14.46 19.53
CA ASP A 167 -9.04 -13.90 18.72
C ASP A 167 -8.75 -12.41 19.01
N LEU A 168 -9.28 -11.83 20.09
CA LEU A 168 -9.00 -10.42 20.44
C LEU A 168 -7.51 -10.14 20.72
N PHE A 169 -6.74 -11.16 21.05
CA PHE A 169 -5.28 -11.06 21.20
C PHE A 169 -4.54 -10.99 19.86
N GLN A 170 -5.22 -11.31 18.75
CA GLN A 170 -4.68 -11.18 17.39
C GLN A 170 -4.82 -9.72 16.94
N ARG A 171 -3.80 -9.22 16.22
CA ARG A 171 -3.75 -7.81 15.81
C ARG A 171 -4.81 -7.54 14.75
N SER A 172 -5.47 -6.38 14.82
CA SER A 172 -6.10 -5.80 13.62
C SER A 172 -5.00 -5.45 12.63
N VAL A 173 -5.07 -6.01 11.43
CA VAL A 173 -4.14 -5.75 10.32
C VAL A 173 -4.52 -4.44 9.65
#